data_AF-A0A429QMT7-F1
#
_entry.id   AF-A0A429QMT7-F1
#
_cell.length_a   1.000
_cell.length_b   1.000
_cell.length_c   1.000
_cell.angle_alpha   90.00
_cell.angle_beta   90.00
_cell.angle_gamma   90.00
#
_symmetry.space_group_name_H-M   'P 1'
#
loop_
_entity.id
_entity.type
_entity.pdbx_description
1 polymer ?
#
loop_
_entity_poly.entity_id
_entity_poly.type
_entity_poly.pdbx_seq_one_letter_code
_entity_poly.pdbx_strand_id
1 'polypeptide(L)'
;AAEVRERADLSGCVVVDNPDWAEGMGSSLRAGLASLAGTGARAALVSLVDQPGIGAAAVARVRAAYRSPASLVAAAYDGERGHPVLFGADRWADIVATAVGDKGARVHLARHAGELTLVECGDVAEAFDIDTPPDLERLA
;
A
#
# COMPACT_ATOMS: atom_id res chain seq x y z
N ALA A 1 2.94 18.90 -5.26
CA ALA A 1 1.98 19.03 -4.15
C ALA A 1 0.78 19.93 -4.50
N ALA A 2 0.99 21.19 -4.91
CA ALA A 2 -0.12 22.11 -5.22
C ALA A 2 -1.05 21.61 -6.35
N GLU A 3 -0.48 21.19 -7.48
CA GLU A 3 -1.26 20.67 -8.62
C GLU A 3 -2.08 19.41 -8.28
N VAL A 4 -1.52 18.48 -7.49
CA VAL A 4 -2.22 17.28 -7.02
C VAL A 4 -3.43 17.67 -6.16
N ARG A 5 -3.25 18.62 -5.23
CA ARG A 5 -4.34 19.10 -4.37
C ARG A 5 -5.44 19.83 -5.13
N GLU A 6 -5.08 20.51 -6.21
CA GLU A 6 -6.03 21.24 -7.04
C GLU A 6 -6.88 20.29 -7.89
N ARG A 7 -6.27 19.21 -8.42
CA ARG A 7 -6.92 18.33 -9.41
C ARG A 7 -7.54 17.07 -8.84
N ALA A 8 -7.00 16.53 -7.74
CA ALA A 8 -7.53 15.31 -7.14
C ALA A 8 -8.72 15.63 -6.22
N ASP A 9 -9.77 14.82 -6.30
CA ASP A 9 -10.79 14.80 -5.24
C ASP A 9 -10.20 14.10 -4.01
N LEU A 10 -9.88 14.89 -2.99
CA LEU A 10 -9.31 14.43 -1.72
C LEU A 10 -10.36 14.48 -0.60
N SER A 11 -11.65 14.61 -0.95
CA SER A 11 -12.74 14.68 0.01
C SER A 11 -12.80 13.40 0.85
N GLY A 12 -12.77 13.57 2.18
CA GLY A 12 -12.76 12.44 3.12
C GLY A 12 -11.38 11.80 3.33
N CYS A 13 -10.32 12.32 2.72
CA CYS A 13 -8.95 11.89 2.96
C CYS A 13 -8.24 12.78 4.00
N VAL A 14 -7.38 12.17 4.83
CA VAL A 14 -6.35 12.90 5.57
C VAL A 14 -5.12 13.00 4.68
N VAL A 15 -4.73 14.23 4.32
CA VAL A 15 -3.57 14.48 3.46
C VAL A 15 -2.32 14.63 4.31
N VAL A 16 -1.29 13.82 4.00
CA VAL A 16 0.03 13.88 4.65
C VAL A 16 1.05 14.38 3.64
N ASP A 17 1.70 15.51 3.95
CA ASP A 17 2.82 15.98 3.14
C ASP A 17 4.11 15.25 3.53
N ASN A 18 4.78 14.67 2.54
CA ASN A 18 6.13 14.15 2.67
C ASN A 18 7.12 15.12 2.00
N PRO A 19 7.78 16.02 2.76
CA PRO A 19 8.78 16.92 2.19
C PRO A 19 10.01 16.16 1.68
N ASP A 20 10.27 14.96 2.21
CA ASP A 20 11.45 14.14 1.93
C ASP A 20 11.19 13.08 0.84
N TRP A 21 10.24 13.34 -0.07
CA TRP A 21 9.88 12.40 -1.15
C TRP A 21 11.07 12.02 -2.04
N ALA A 22 12.06 12.90 -2.16
CA ALA A 22 13.29 12.67 -2.93
C ALA A 22 14.19 11.58 -2.31
N GLU A 23 13.97 11.19 -1.05
CA GLU A 23 14.63 10.03 -0.44
C GLU A 23 14.10 8.69 -0.95
N GLY A 24 13.09 8.69 -1.82
CA GLY A 24 12.48 7.49 -2.39
C GLY A 24 11.22 7.03 -1.65
N MET A 25 10.58 5.98 -2.16
CA MET A 25 9.24 5.56 -1.71
C MET A 25 9.16 5.22 -0.21
N GLY A 26 10.30 4.88 0.41
CA GLY A 26 10.39 4.60 1.84
C GLY A 26 9.95 5.79 2.71
N SER A 27 10.31 7.03 2.35
CA SER A 27 9.91 8.21 3.13
C SER A 27 8.40 8.43 3.13
N SER A 28 7.73 8.18 2.00
CA SER A 28 6.27 8.29 1.88
C SER A 28 5.55 7.23 2.73
N LEU A 29 6.04 5.99 2.72
CA LEU A 29 5.49 4.93 3.57
C LEU A 29 5.65 5.27 5.06
N ARG A 30 6.83 5.79 5.48
CA ARG A 30 7.06 6.23 6.86
C ARG A 30 6.09 7.34 7.25
N ALA A 31 5.91 8.35 6.40
CA ALA A 31 5.00 9.47 6.66
C ALA A 31 3.55 9.00 6.83
N GLY A 32 3.07 8.12 5.95
CA GLY A 32 1.73 7.55 6.03
C GLY A 32 1.51 6.74 7.31
N LEU A 33 2.43 5.83 7.66
CA LEU A 33 2.33 5.04 8.89
C LEU A 33 2.40 5.91 10.15
N ALA A 34 3.26 6.93 10.16
CA ALA A 34 3.37 7.88 11.27
C ALA A 34 2.07 8.66 11.51
N SER A 35 1.33 9.01 10.45
CA SER A 35 0.05 9.71 10.58
C SER A 35 -1.05 8.90 11.27
N LEU A 36 -0.90 7.57 11.37
CA LEU A 36 -1.86 6.70 12.06
C LEU A 36 -1.60 6.62 13.57
N ALA A 37 -0.47 7.14 14.05
CA ALA A 37 -0.15 7.16 15.47
C ALA A 37 -1.23 7.93 16.27
N GLY A 38 -1.71 7.33 17.37
CA GLY A 38 -2.74 7.94 18.23
C GLY A 38 -4.18 7.85 17.71
N THR A 39 -4.42 7.35 16.50
CA THR A 39 -5.78 7.19 15.95
C THR A 39 -6.54 5.98 16.49
N GLY A 40 -5.82 5.01 17.09
CA GLY A 40 -6.39 3.72 17.50
C GLY A 40 -6.53 2.71 16.34
N ALA A 41 -6.08 3.05 15.12
CA ALA A 41 -6.03 2.12 14.00
C ALA A 41 -5.16 0.89 14.35
N ARG A 42 -5.65 -0.30 13.99
CA ARG A 42 -4.99 -1.59 14.31
C ARG A 42 -4.30 -2.24 13.11
N ALA A 43 -4.43 -1.65 11.93
CA ALA A 43 -3.79 -2.04 10.68
C ALA A 43 -3.83 -0.89 9.68
N ALA A 44 -2.88 -0.89 8.74
CA ALA A 44 -2.81 -0.01 7.60
C ALA A 44 -2.84 -0.87 6.34
N LEU A 45 -3.68 -0.53 5.37
CA LEU A 45 -3.71 -1.16 4.06
C LEU A 45 -3.16 -0.16 3.04
N VAL A 46 -2.09 -0.55 2.36
CA VAL A 46 -1.32 0.28 1.43
C VAL A 46 -1.61 -0.16 0.01
N SER A 47 -2.03 0.79 -0.82
CA SER A 47 -2.24 0.65 -2.26
C SER A 47 -1.34 1.63 -3.01
N LEU A 48 -1.09 1.37 -4.29
CA LEU A 48 -0.41 2.31 -5.17
C LEU A 48 -1.42 3.13 -5.96
N VAL A 49 -1.07 4.37 -6.30
CA VAL A 49 -1.96 5.33 -6.97
C VAL A 49 -1.99 5.15 -8.49
N ASP A 50 -0.98 4.49 -9.04
CA ASP A 50 -0.77 4.14 -10.44
C ASP A 50 -1.38 2.78 -10.82
N GLN A 51 -2.09 2.11 -9.90
CA GLN A 51 -2.75 0.82 -10.11
C GLN A 51 -4.29 0.91 -10.11
N PRO A 52 -4.90 1.59 -11.09
CA PRO A 52 -6.36 1.81 -11.12
C PRO A 52 -7.19 0.54 -11.34
N GLY A 53 -6.60 -0.54 -11.84
CA GLY A 53 -7.25 -1.86 -11.94
C GLY A 53 -7.52 -2.54 -10.59
N ILE A 54 -7.02 -1.97 -9.49
CA ILE A 54 -7.19 -2.49 -8.13
C ILE A 54 -8.27 -1.70 -7.39
N GLY A 55 -9.48 -2.27 -7.37
CA GLY A 55 -10.67 -1.64 -6.79
C GLY A 55 -11.04 -2.08 -5.37
N ALA A 56 -12.22 -1.61 -4.94
CA ALA A 56 -12.77 -1.87 -3.60
C ALA A 56 -12.93 -3.37 -3.28
N ALA A 57 -13.17 -4.21 -4.30
CA ALA A 57 -13.32 -5.66 -4.12
C ALA A 57 -12.02 -6.31 -3.62
N ALA A 58 -10.87 -5.99 -4.23
CA ALA A 58 -9.56 -6.49 -3.79
C ALA A 58 -9.21 -5.96 -2.39
N VAL A 59 -9.46 -4.67 -2.13
CA VAL A 59 -9.26 -4.07 -0.79
C VAL A 59 -10.09 -4.79 0.27
N ALA A 60 -11.37 -5.02 0.01
CA ALA A 60 -12.27 -5.72 0.93
C ALA A 60 -11.80 -7.15 1.20
N ARG A 61 -11.33 -7.85 0.15
CA ARG A 61 -10.84 -9.23 0.27
C ARG A 61 -9.57 -9.34 1.09
N VAL A 62 -8.57 -8.49 0.84
CA VAL A 62 -7.35 -8.44 1.65
C VAL A 62 -7.66 -8.05 3.10
N ARG A 63 -8.54 -7.06 3.30
CA ARG A 63 -9.00 -6.66 4.65
C ARG A 63 -9.67 -7.82 5.39
N ALA A 64 -10.45 -8.66 4.71
CA ALA A 64 -11.13 -9.80 5.33
C ALA A 64 -10.16 -10.88 5.88
N ALA A 65 -8.91 -10.90 5.43
CA ALA A 65 -7.87 -11.77 5.97
C ALA A 65 -7.15 -11.20 7.20
N TYR A 66 -7.45 -9.97 7.63
CA TYR A 66 -6.98 -9.43 8.89
C TYR A 66 -7.44 -10.30 10.08
N ARG A 67 -6.52 -10.58 11.00
CA ARG A 67 -6.80 -11.40 12.21
C ARG A 67 -6.41 -10.70 13.50
N SER A 68 -5.34 -9.90 13.49
CA SER A 68 -4.76 -9.26 14.67
C SER A 68 -3.81 -8.14 14.27
N PRO A 69 -3.41 -7.26 15.21
CA PRO A 69 -2.35 -6.26 14.98
C PRO A 69 -1.00 -6.83 14.52
N ALA A 70 -0.79 -8.14 14.62
CA ALA A 70 0.37 -8.82 14.05
C ALA A 70 0.14 -9.35 12.62
N SER A 71 -1.00 -9.08 11.96
CA SER A 71 -1.27 -9.59 10.61
C SER A 71 -0.33 -8.98 9.57
N LEU A 72 0.10 -9.80 8.60
CA LEU A 72 0.82 -9.38 7.40
C LEU A 72 0.13 -10.06 6.22
N VAL A 73 -0.56 -9.28 5.39
CA VAL A 73 -1.38 -9.82 4.30
C VAL A 73 -1.10 -9.05 3.04
N ALA A 74 -0.99 -9.71 1.90
CA ALA A 74 -0.92 -9.07 0.59
C ALA A 74 -1.91 -9.70 -0.37
N ALA A 75 -2.41 -8.90 -1.32
CA ALA A 75 -3.02 -9.46 -2.51
C ALA A 75 -2.00 -10.31 -3.29
N ALA A 76 -2.50 -11.30 -4.00
CA ALA A 76 -1.78 -12.07 -4.99
C ALA A 76 -2.56 -12.13 -6.30
N TYR A 77 -1.81 -12.26 -7.39
CA TYR A 77 -2.31 -12.38 -8.74
C TYR A 77 -1.53 -13.51 -9.39
N ASP A 78 -2.20 -14.63 -9.65
CA ASP A 78 -1.57 -15.87 -10.12
C ASP A 78 -0.43 -16.36 -9.20
N GLY A 79 -0.63 -16.22 -7.88
CA GLY A 79 0.37 -16.59 -6.87
C GLY A 79 1.48 -15.56 -6.66
N GLU A 80 1.56 -14.51 -7.50
CA GLU A 80 2.54 -13.45 -7.35
C GLU A 80 2.02 -12.33 -6.44
N ARG A 81 2.83 -11.98 -5.42
CA ARG A 81 2.49 -10.94 -4.44
C ARG A 81 2.38 -9.56 -5.12
N GLY A 82 1.22 -8.92 -4.95
CA GLY A 82 0.96 -7.55 -5.38
C GLY A 82 0.43 -6.65 -4.26
N HIS A 83 -0.17 -5.52 -4.66
CA HIS A 83 -0.94 -4.63 -3.77
C HIS A 83 -2.44 -4.95 -3.89
N PRO A 84 -3.26 -4.59 -2.89
CA PRO A 84 -2.87 -3.92 -1.65
C PRO A 84 -2.14 -4.83 -0.65
N VAL A 85 -1.35 -4.20 0.23
CA VAL A 85 -0.66 -4.88 1.33
C VAL A 85 -1.16 -4.33 2.66
N LEU A 86 -1.63 -5.21 3.54
CA LEU A 86 -2.05 -4.89 4.89
C LEU A 86 -0.93 -5.18 5.89
N PHE A 87 -0.60 -4.15 6.67
CA PHE A 87 0.33 -4.19 7.79
C PHE A 87 -0.43 -3.97 9.10
N GLY A 88 -0.48 -4.99 9.95
CA GLY A 88 -0.96 -4.84 11.31
C GLY A 88 -0.10 -3.85 12.12
N ALA A 89 -0.72 -3.19 13.10
CA ALA A 89 -0.07 -2.11 13.86
C ALA A 89 1.21 -2.52 14.59
N ASP A 90 1.34 -3.78 15.01
CA ASP A 90 2.53 -4.28 15.70
C ASP A 90 3.77 -4.30 14.79
N ARG A 91 3.57 -4.22 13.46
CA ARG A 91 4.65 -4.27 12.46
C ARG A 91 5.16 -2.90 12.04
N TRP A 92 4.43 -1.82 12.34
CA TRP A 92 4.71 -0.51 11.77
C TRP A 92 6.09 0.03 12.18
N ALA A 93 6.50 -0.16 13.43
CA ALA A 93 7.81 0.28 13.90
C ALA A 93 8.96 -0.37 13.11
N ASP A 94 8.89 -1.68 12.87
CA ASP A 94 9.89 -2.43 12.12
C ASP A 94 9.90 -2.06 10.63
N ILE A 95 8.72 -1.81 10.06
CA ILE A 95 8.59 -1.33 8.68
C ILE A 95 9.23 0.05 8.56
N VAL A 96 8.90 0.98 9.46
CA VAL A 96 9.46 2.34 9.47
C VAL A 96 10.99 2.31 9.59
N ALA A 97 11.54 1.44 10.45
CA ALA A 97 12.98 1.29 10.64
C ALA A 97 13.72 0.75 9.39
N THR A 98 13.02 0.05 8.49
CA THR A 98 13.63 -0.60 7.32
C THR A 98 13.24 0.03 5.98
N ALA A 99 12.23 0.90 5.96
CA ALA A 99 11.74 1.61 4.78
C ALA A 99 12.66 2.78 4.40
N VAL A 100 13.82 2.48 3.82
CA VAL A 100 14.84 3.46 3.40
C VAL A 100 15.02 3.41 1.88
N GLY A 101 15.18 4.58 1.25
CA GLY A 101 15.35 4.64 -0.19
C GLY A 101 14.09 4.20 -0.94
N ASP A 102 14.32 3.62 -2.11
CA ASP A 102 13.26 3.04 -2.94
C ASP A 102 12.79 1.66 -2.50
N LYS A 103 13.17 1.20 -1.29
CA LYS A 103 12.83 -0.17 -0.85
C LYS A 103 11.38 -0.27 -0.36
N GLY A 104 10.81 0.81 0.18
CA GLY A 104 9.50 0.75 0.84
C GLY A 104 9.44 -0.38 1.87
N ALA A 105 8.35 -1.14 1.88
CA ALA A 105 8.19 -2.31 2.77
C ALA A 105 8.88 -3.59 2.27
N ARG A 106 9.56 -3.59 1.10
CA ARG A 106 10.04 -4.83 0.46
C ARG A 106 10.99 -5.64 1.36
N VAL A 107 11.87 -4.98 2.11
CA VAL A 107 12.81 -5.64 3.04
C VAL A 107 12.06 -6.31 4.19
N HIS A 108 11.06 -5.64 4.78
CA HIS A 108 10.25 -6.20 5.84
C HIS A 108 9.46 -7.41 5.34
N LEU A 109 8.83 -7.31 4.17
CA LEU A 109 8.07 -8.41 3.55
C LEU A 109 8.94 -9.64 3.26
N ALA A 110 10.15 -9.44 2.71
CA ALA A 110 11.07 -10.54 2.43
C ALA A 110 11.53 -11.27 3.70
N ARG A 111 11.80 -10.53 4.78
CA ARG A 111 12.19 -11.12 6.07
C ARG A 111 11.08 -11.93 6.74
N HIS A 112 9.82 -11.55 6.51
CA HIS A 112 8.65 -12.18 7.12
C HIS A 112 7.82 -12.97 6.09
N ALA A 113 8.45 -13.47 5.03
CA ALA A 113 7.75 -14.21 3.97
C ALA A 113 6.98 -15.44 4.50
N GLY A 114 7.48 -16.08 5.56
CA GLY A 114 6.78 -17.21 6.22
C GLY A 114 5.56 -16.81 7.05
N GLU A 115 5.38 -15.52 7.35
CA GLU A 115 4.22 -14.98 8.07
C GLU A 115 3.24 -14.25 7.12
N LEU A 116 3.65 -14.04 5.86
CA LEU A 116 2.87 -13.33 4.87
C LEU A 116 1.73 -14.22 4.37
N THR A 117 0.50 -13.78 4.61
CA THR A 117 -0.69 -14.40 4.01
C THR A 117 -0.94 -13.78 2.64
N LEU A 118 -0.94 -14.61 1.59
CA LEU A 118 -1.33 -14.20 0.25
C LEU A 118 -2.84 -14.43 0.04
N VAL A 119 -3.50 -13.45 -0.58
CA VAL A 119 -4.93 -13.47 -0.86
C VAL A 119 -5.12 -13.27 -2.36
N GLU A 120 -5.57 -14.32 -3.06
CA GLU A 120 -5.80 -14.24 -4.50
C GLU A 120 -6.91 -13.22 -4.85
N CYS A 121 -6.55 -12.33 -5.78
CA CYS A 121 -7.37 -11.21 -6.24
C CYS A 121 -7.53 -11.14 -7.77
N GLY A 122 -6.93 -12.08 -8.54
CA GLY A 122 -6.95 -12.06 -10.00
C GLY A 122 -8.35 -12.16 -10.64
N ASP A 123 -9.36 -12.61 -9.90
CA ASP A 123 -10.77 -12.64 -10.34
C ASP A 123 -11.53 -11.32 -10.09
N VAL A 124 -10.95 -10.36 -9.35
CA VAL A 124 -11.61 -9.09 -8.98
C VAL A 124 -10.79 -7.84 -9.20
N ALA A 125 -9.55 -7.97 -9.64
CA ALA A 125 -8.64 -6.87 -9.89
C ALA A 125 -7.56 -7.25 -10.90
N GLU A 126 -7.07 -6.24 -11.61
CA GLU A 126 -5.96 -6.35 -12.54
C GLU A 126 -4.80 -5.51 -12.02
N ALA A 127 -3.66 -6.16 -11.77
CA ALA A 127 -2.49 -5.53 -11.16
C ALA A 127 -1.55 -4.92 -12.21
N PHE A 128 -2.07 -3.98 -13.01
CA PHE A 128 -1.25 -3.20 -13.95
C PHE A 128 -0.92 -1.81 -13.42
N ASP A 129 0.27 -1.33 -13.79
CA ASP A 129 0.74 0.02 -13.49
C ASP A 129 0.49 0.96 -14.69
N ILE A 130 0.32 2.26 -14.40
CA ILE A 130 0.27 3.35 -15.38
C ILE A 130 1.52 4.23 -15.20
N ASP A 131 2.61 3.85 -15.85
CA ASP A 131 3.90 4.57 -15.75
C ASP A 131 4.13 5.54 -16.92
N THR A 132 3.58 5.20 -18.08
CA THR A 132 3.82 5.90 -19.35
C THR A 132 2.51 6.18 -20.07
N PRO A 133 2.47 7.19 -20.98
CA PRO A 133 1.24 7.48 -21.73
C PRO A 133 0.63 6.29 -22.47
N PRO A 134 1.40 5.36 -23.08
CA PRO A 134 0.84 4.13 -23.65
C PRO A 134 0.10 3.23 -22.65
N ASP A 135 0.47 3.22 -21.37
CA ASP A 135 -0.20 2.37 -20.38
C ASP A 135 -1.67 2.77 -20.16
N LEU A 136 -2.05 4.01 -20.53
CA LEU A 136 -3.44 4.46 -20.48
C LEU A 136 -4.38 3.65 -21.38
N GLU A 137 -3.87 2.92 -22.37
CA GLU A 137 -4.67 1.98 -23.17
C GLU A 137 -5.31 0.88 -22.32
N ARG A 138 -4.74 0.57 -21.15
CA ARG A 138 -5.30 -0.40 -20.19
C ARG A 138 -6.58 0.10 -19.50
N LEU A 139 -6.91 1.39 -19.64
CA LEU A 139 -8.12 2.01 -19.09
C LEU A 139 -9.27 2.12 -20.09
N ALA A 140 -9.04 1.73 -21.35
CA ALA A 140 -10.02 1.82 -22.43
C ALA A 140 -10.97 0.61 -22.45
#